data_AF-A0A937R0Y0-F1
#
_entry.id   AF-A0A937R0Y0-F1
#
_cell.length_a   1.000
_cell.length_b   1.000
_cell.length_c   1.000
_cell.angle_alpha   90.00
_cell.angle_beta   90.00
_cell.angle_gamma   90.00
#
_symmetry.space_group_name_H-M   'P 1'
#
loop_
_entity.id
_entity.type
_entity.pdbx_description
1 polymer ?
#
loop_
_entity_poly.entity_id
_entity_poly.type
_entity_poly.pdbx_seq_one_letter_code
_entity_poly.pdbx_strand_id
1 'polypeptide(L)'
;MGLVEKRDESDLNEYPEDVKEDHHFLINWLSELGQRYQEKIRIEITNASSFRGFYKSIRHWTQTYPTFIVNKKEKYSGRDKAHLDLILQGHLGGS
;
A
#
# COMPACT_ATOMS: atom_id res chain seq x y z
N MET A 1 -17.94 -4.32 12.63
CA MET A 1 -17.47 -2.92 12.83
C MET A 1 -16.20 -2.73 12.02
N GLY A 2 -16.31 -2.21 10.80
CA GLY A 2 -15.15 -1.85 9.97
C GLY A 2 -14.95 -0.34 10.07
N LEU A 3 -13.92 0.09 10.78
CA LEU A 3 -13.53 1.49 10.80
C LEU A 3 -12.80 1.79 9.49
N VAL A 4 -13.56 2.19 8.47
CA VAL A 4 -13.00 2.97 7.37
C VAL A 4 -12.71 4.34 7.96
N GLU A 5 -11.50 4.51 8.48
CA GLU A 5 -11.01 5.84 8.82
C GLU A 5 -10.93 6.66 7.54
N LYS A 6 -11.95 7.50 7.34
CA LYS A 6 -11.85 8.67 6.47
C LYS A 6 -10.66 9.50 6.96
N ARG A 7 -9.58 9.57 6.19
CA ARG A 7 -8.47 10.50 6.46
C ARG A 7 -8.16 11.33 5.23
N ASP A 8 -8.44 12.62 5.40
CA ASP A 8 -7.94 13.82 4.73
C ASP A 8 -7.10 13.66 3.45
N GLU A 9 -7.77 13.94 2.33
CA GLU A 9 -7.14 14.34 1.07
C GLU A 9 -6.32 15.66 1.21
N SER A 10 -6.56 16.42 2.29
CA SER A 10 -6.00 17.74 2.57
C SER A 10 -4.47 17.75 2.82
N ASP A 11 -3.88 16.65 3.32
CA ASP A 11 -2.45 16.57 3.66
C ASP A 11 -1.57 16.24 2.44
N LEU A 12 -2.16 15.71 1.37
CA LEU A 12 -1.44 15.28 0.17
C LEU A 12 -0.90 16.46 -0.65
N ASN A 13 -1.51 17.66 -0.55
CA ASN A 13 -1.12 18.79 -1.37
C ASN A 13 0.33 19.24 -1.14
N GLU A 14 0.86 19.01 0.06
CA GLU A 14 2.22 19.38 0.49
C GLU A 14 3.29 18.35 0.06
N TYR A 15 2.88 17.25 -0.57
CA TYR A 15 3.78 16.24 -1.13
C TYR A 15 4.14 16.54 -2.60
N PRO A 16 5.33 16.09 -3.06
CA PRO A 16 5.72 16.19 -4.47
C PRO A 16 4.72 15.47 -5.39
N GLU A 17 4.60 15.93 -6.64
CA GLU A 17 3.64 15.39 -7.62
C GLU A 17 3.82 13.88 -7.85
N ASP A 18 5.07 13.41 -7.95
CA ASP A 18 5.35 11.99 -8.14
C ASP A 18 4.85 11.11 -6.98
N VAL A 19 4.80 11.66 -5.75
CA VAL A 19 4.28 10.98 -4.57
C VAL A 19 2.77 10.89 -4.63
N LYS A 20 2.13 11.95 -5.11
CA LYS A 20 0.69 11.97 -5.36
C LYS A 20 0.35 10.92 -6.41
N GLU A 21 1.11 10.82 -7.49
CA GLU A 21 0.93 9.79 -8.53
C GLU A 21 1.07 8.37 -7.98
N ASP A 22 2.14 8.08 -7.22
CA ASP A 22 2.30 6.77 -6.55
C ASP A 22 1.15 6.49 -5.59
N HIS A 23 0.69 7.49 -4.85
CA HIS A 23 -0.44 7.37 -3.94
C HIS A 23 -1.74 7.04 -4.70
N HIS A 24 -2.05 7.76 -5.77
CA HIS A 24 -3.22 7.49 -6.62
C HIS A 24 -3.16 6.08 -7.22
N PHE A 25 -1.99 5.69 -7.74
CA PHE A 25 -1.76 4.34 -8.26
C PHE A 25 -2.02 3.27 -7.18
N LEU A 26 -1.51 3.50 -5.97
CA LEU A 26 -1.66 2.60 -4.83
C LEU A 26 -3.13 2.48 -4.40
N ILE A 27 -3.84 3.59 -4.24
CA ILE A 27 -5.27 3.58 -3.85
C ILE A 27 -6.13 2.87 -4.91
N ASN A 28 -5.87 3.11 -6.19
CA ASN A 28 -6.57 2.41 -7.26
C ASN A 28 -6.31 0.90 -7.19
N TRP A 29 -5.05 0.52 -7.03
CA TRP A 29 -4.67 -0.89 -6.94
C TRP A 29 -5.25 -1.58 -5.69
N LEU A 30 -5.26 -0.92 -4.52
CA LEU A 30 -5.90 -1.44 -3.32
C LEU A 30 -7.41 -1.62 -3.51
N SER A 31 -8.06 -0.72 -4.24
CA SER A 31 -9.48 -0.84 -4.57
C SER A 31 -9.74 -2.07 -5.44
N GLU A 32 -8.89 -2.32 -6.45
CA GLU A 32 -8.96 -3.54 -7.27
C GLU A 32 -8.76 -4.80 -6.43
N LEU A 33 -7.78 -4.80 -5.52
CA LEU A 33 -7.54 -5.93 -4.60
C LEU A 33 -8.72 -6.16 -3.66
N GLY A 34 -9.28 -5.08 -3.10
CA GLY A 34 -10.47 -5.14 -2.25
C GLY A 34 -11.68 -5.69 -3.00
N GLN A 35 -11.86 -5.35 -4.28
CA GLN A 35 -12.93 -5.94 -5.09
C GLN A 35 -12.68 -7.41 -5.42
N ARG A 36 -11.43 -7.79 -5.74
CA ARG A 36 -11.07 -9.15 -6.14
C ARG A 36 -11.09 -10.14 -4.97
N TYR A 37 -10.58 -9.72 -3.81
CA TYR A 37 -10.43 -10.57 -2.64
C TYR A 37 -11.51 -10.34 -1.58
N GLN A 38 -12.25 -9.23 -1.67
CA GLN A 38 -13.36 -8.89 -0.77
C GLN A 38 -12.97 -9.11 0.70
N GLU A 39 -13.69 -9.98 1.40
CA GLU A 39 -13.51 -10.27 2.83
C GLU A 39 -12.32 -11.22 3.12
N LYS A 40 -11.64 -11.73 2.09
CA LYS A 40 -10.50 -12.66 2.26
C LYS A 40 -9.23 -11.97 2.74
N ILE A 41 -9.10 -10.66 2.54
CA ILE A 41 -7.91 -9.90 2.95
C ILE A 41 -8.30 -8.67 3.75
N ARG A 42 -7.46 -8.31 4.72
CA ARG A 42 -7.54 -7.05 5.44
C ARG A 42 -6.37 -6.18 5.01
N ILE A 43 -6.66 -5.01 4.47
CA ILE A 43 -5.67 -4.05 3.99
C ILE A 43 -5.56 -2.94 5.05
N GLU A 44 -4.36 -2.74 5.58
CA GLU A 44 -4.06 -1.65 6.52
C GLU A 44 -3.01 -0.73 5.90
N ILE A 45 -3.39 0.53 5.67
CA ILE A 45 -2.49 1.56 5.13
C ILE A 45 -1.86 2.30 6.30
N THR A 46 -0.55 2.19 6.44
CA THR A 46 0.20 2.99 7.42
C THR A 46 0.50 4.34 6.80
N ASN A 47 -0.17 5.40 7.27
CA ASN A 47 0.04 6.76 6.74
C ASN A 47 1.46 7.26 7.06
N ALA A 48 2.11 7.84 6.05
CA ALA A 48 3.42 8.47 6.16
C ALA A 48 3.42 9.82 6.89
N SER A 49 2.29 10.39 7.31
CA SER A 49 2.25 11.68 8.02
C SER A 49 3.03 11.65 9.35
N SER A 50 3.04 10.54 10.10
CA SER A 50 3.95 10.36 11.25
C SER A 50 5.40 10.06 10.85
N PHE A 51 5.62 9.72 9.59
CA PHE A 51 6.91 9.40 8.98
C PHE A 51 7.37 10.49 8.01
N ARG A 52 6.83 11.72 8.05
CA ARG A 52 7.13 12.76 7.04
C ARG A 52 8.64 13.04 6.89
N GLY A 53 9.41 12.93 7.98
CA GLY A 53 10.88 12.97 7.96
C GLY A 53 11.54 11.69 7.45
N PHE A 54 10.95 10.53 7.69
CA PHE A 54 11.43 9.21 7.25
C PHE A 54 11.14 8.97 5.77
N TYR A 55 10.03 9.51 5.24
CA TYR A 55 9.68 9.47 3.82
C TYR A 55 10.77 10.10 2.96
N LYS A 56 11.32 11.26 3.39
CA LYS A 56 12.47 11.88 2.73
C LYS A 56 13.68 10.95 2.73
N SER A 57 14.01 10.35 3.87
CA SER A 57 15.12 9.39 3.98
C SER A 57 14.91 8.14 3.10
N ILE A 58 13.69 7.64 3.02
CA ILE A 58 13.33 6.48 2.21
C ILE A 58 13.47 6.79 0.70
N ARG A 59 12.98 7.96 0.26
CA ARG A 59 13.06 8.41 -1.14
C ARG A 59 14.50 8.55 -1.61
N HIS A 60 15.39 9.08 -0.76
CA HIS A 60 16.80 9.23 -1.09
C HIS A 60 17.57 7.89 -1.01
N TRP A 61 17.03 6.87 -0.33
CA TRP A 61 17.74 5.61 -0.08
C TRP A 61 17.24 4.42 -0.92
N THR A 62 16.76 4.65 -2.15
CA THR A 62 16.42 3.59 -3.12
C THR A 62 15.26 2.66 -2.75
N GLN A 63 14.46 2.98 -1.74
CA GLN A 63 13.32 2.12 -1.43
C GLN A 63 12.27 2.26 -2.53
N THR A 64 11.99 1.13 -3.19
CA THR A 64 10.98 1.06 -4.23
C THR A 64 9.60 1.09 -3.59
N TYR A 65 8.87 2.18 -3.80
CA TYR A 65 7.44 2.25 -3.52
C TYR A 65 6.64 1.75 -4.73
N PRO A 66 5.46 1.15 -4.50
CA PRO A 66 4.85 0.82 -3.21
C PRO A 66 5.48 -0.42 -2.52
N THR A 67 5.36 -0.50 -1.19
CA THR A 67 5.80 -1.66 -0.39
C THR A 67 4.61 -2.28 0.32
N PHE A 68 4.47 -3.60 0.23
CA PHE A 68 3.43 -4.39 0.87
C PHE A 68 4.06 -5.38 1.83
N ILE A 69 3.41 -5.58 2.98
CA ILE A 69 3.80 -6.60 3.96
C ILE A 69 2.61 -7.55 4.10
N VAL A 70 2.75 -8.78 3.61
CA VAL A 70 1.70 -9.79 3.62
C VAL A 70 1.87 -10.68 4.86
N ASN A 71 0.81 -10.78 5.67
CA ASN A 71 0.76 -11.59 6.90
C ASN A 71 1.92 -11.33 7.90
N LYS A 72 2.57 -10.16 7.86
CA LYS A 72 3.79 -9.84 8.63
C LYS A 72 4.97 -10.81 8.40
N LYS A 73 4.90 -11.63 7.35
CA LYS A 73 5.89 -12.68 7.05
C LYS A 73 6.65 -12.38 5.76
N GLU A 74 5.95 -11.87 4.75
CA GLU A 74 6.53 -11.63 3.43
C GLU A 74 6.45 -10.15 3.09
N LYS A 75 7.57 -9.59 2.60
CA LYS A 75 7.67 -8.20 2.14
C LYS A 75 7.81 -8.21 0.62
N TYR A 76 6.92 -7.49 -0.04
CA TYR A 76 6.99 -7.23 -1.47
C TYR A 76 7.17 -5.73 -1.71
N SER A 77 8.06 -5.35 -2.61
CA SER A 77 8.33 -3.95 -2.95
C SER A 77 8.38 -3.83 -4.47
N GLY A 78 7.47 -3.05 -5.05
CA GLY A 78 7.35 -2.93 -6.50
C GLY A 78 5.92 -2.66 -6.97
N ARG A 79 5.81 -2.41 -8.28
CA ARG A 79 4.56 -2.09 -8.98
C ARG A 79 3.99 -3.27 -9.78
N ASP A 80 4.64 -4.44 -9.73
CA ASP A 80 4.15 -5.62 -10.45
C ASP A 80 2.92 -6.19 -9.72
N LYS A 81 1.75 -6.03 -10.36
CA LYS A 81 0.46 -6.45 -9.79
C LYS A 81 0.33 -7.96 -9.74
N ALA A 82 0.86 -8.67 -10.74
CA ALA A 82 0.76 -10.11 -10.86
C ALA A 82 1.59 -10.80 -9.76
N HIS A 83 2.76 -10.28 -9.44
CA HIS A 83 3.62 -10.80 -8.39
C HIS A 83 2.93 -10.70 -7.02
N LEU A 84 2.37 -9.55 -6.68
CA LEU A 84 1.62 -9.41 -5.43
C LEU A 84 0.42 -10.37 -5.40
N ASP A 85 -0.26 -10.55 -6.53
CA ASP A 85 -1.39 -11.47 -6.64
C ASP A 85 -0.97 -12.92 -6.35
N LEU A 86 0.18 -13.36 -6.87
CA LEU A 86 0.74 -14.69 -6.59
C LEU A 86 1.06 -14.87 -5.10
N ILE A 87 1.65 -13.86 -4.47
CA ILE A 87 1.93 -13.88 -3.02
C ILE A 87 0.63 -14.00 -2.22
N LEU A 88 -0.38 -13.19 -2.55
CA LEU A 88 -1.68 -13.24 -1.89
C LEU A 88 -2.36 -14.60 -2.08
N GLN A 89 -2.36 -15.14 -3.30
CA GLN A 89 -2.91 -16.48 -3.58
C GLN A 89 -2.17 -17.58 -2.82
N GLY A 90 -0.85 -17.53 -2.73
CA GLY A 90 -0.06 -18.50 -1.96
C GLY A 90 -0.44 -18.49 -0.48
N HIS A 91 -0.71 -17.31 0.09
CA HIS A 91 -1.16 -17.17 1.47
C HIS A 91 -2.63 -17.53 1.70
N LEU A 92 -3.49 -17.38 0.69
CA LEU A 92 -4.91 -17.71 0.78
C LEU A 92 -5.21 -19.19 0.48
N GLY A 93 -4.37 -19.84 -0.33
CA GLY A 93 -4.51 -21.24 -0.74
C GLY A 93 -3.83 -22.26 0.19
N GLY A 94 -3.02 -21.81 1.16
CA GLY A 94 -2.45 -22.65 2.21
C GLY A 94 -3.43 -22.79 3.38
N SER A 95 -4.36 -23.74 3.29
CA SER A 95 -5.14 -24.28 4.43
C SER A 95 -4.45 -25.48 5.05
#